data_AF-A0A6N9R6F4-F1
#
_entry.id   AF-A0A6N9R6F4-F1
#
_cell.length_a   1.000
_cell.length_b   1.000
_cell.length_c   1.000
_cell.angle_alpha   90.00
_cell.angle_beta   90.00
_cell.angle_gamma   90.00
#
_symmetry.space_group_name_H-M   'P 1'
#
loop_
_entity.id
_entity.type
_entity.pdbx_description
1 polymer ?
#
loop_
_entity_poly.entity_id
_entity_poly.type
_entity_poly.pdbx_seq_one_letter_code
_entity_poly.pdbx_strand_id
1 'polypeptide(L)'
;MPDADRLSFSQFVPAGFAADFWSLRLVEEVSDVFAVRKDVPLPLAACTDRGAIVSVYADGGYGYAATGDTSSAGLAAAFDRAAAWARATARRALVDART
;
A
#
# COMPACT_ATOMS: atom_id res chain seq x y z
N MET A 1 -14.67 0.12 -17.86
CA MET A 1 -14.47 -0.23 -16.44
C MET A 1 -14.91 0.97 -15.62
N PRO A 2 -16.10 0.96 -14.97
CA PRO A 2 -16.75 2.19 -14.51
C PRO A 2 -16.13 2.89 -13.28
N ASP A 3 -15.09 2.32 -12.67
CA ASP A 3 -14.55 2.78 -11.37
C ASP A 3 -13.08 3.23 -11.41
N ALA A 4 -12.47 3.32 -12.60
CA ALA A 4 -11.05 3.66 -12.75
C ALA A 4 -10.68 5.06 -12.23
N ASP A 5 -11.66 5.95 -12.04
CA ASP A 5 -11.46 7.35 -11.67
C ASP A 5 -11.52 7.61 -10.14
N ARG A 6 -11.70 6.57 -9.30
CA ARG A 6 -11.85 6.73 -7.84
C ARG A 6 -10.55 6.96 -7.07
N LEU A 7 -9.42 6.60 -7.66
CA LEU A 7 -8.10 6.78 -7.06
C LEU A 7 -7.43 8.01 -7.68
N SER A 8 -7.63 9.18 -7.08
CA SER A 8 -6.91 10.40 -7.50
C SER A 8 -5.49 10.40 -6.94
N PHE A 9 -4.49 10.39 -7.82
CA PHE A 9 -3.06 10.23 -7.51
C PHE A 9 -2.32 11.49 -7.03
N SER A 10 -2.98 12.64 -6.97
CA SER A 10 -2.30 13.93 -7.06
C SER A 10 -1.44 14.34 -5.85
N GLN A 11 -1.43 13.62 -4.72
CA GLN A 11 -0.55 13.96 -3.59
C GLN A 11 -0.32 12.78 -2.62
N PHE A 12 0.59 11.87 -2.98
CA PHE A 12 0.86 10.66 -2.18
C PHE A 12 2.31 10.46 -1.74
N VAL A 13 3.24 11.28 -2.21
CA VAL A 13 4.66 11.21 -1.82
C VAL A 13 4.96 12.31 -0.80
N PRO A 14 5.54 12.00 0.37
CA PRO A 14 6.01 13.01 1.30
C PRO A 14 6.99 13.97 0.61
N ALA A 15 6.85 15.27 0.84
CA ALA A 15 7.72 16.26 0.22
C ALA A 15 9.18 15.99 0.61
N GLY A 16 10.06 15.86 -0.38
CA GLY A 16 11.48 15.59 -0.17
C GLY A 16 11.82 14.13 0.21
N PHE A 17 10.90 13.18 0.02
CA PHE A 17 11.22 11.76 0.25
C PHE A 17 12.34 11.30 -0.70
N ALA A 18 13.46 10.88 -0.11
CA ALA A 18 14.66 10.43 -0.83
C ALA A 18 14.93 8.95 -0.54
N ALA A 19 15.04 8.18 -1.61
CA ALA A 19 15.34 6.75 -1.63
C ALA A 19 15.98 6.40 -2.98
N ASP A 20 16.68 5.27 -3.08
CA ASP A 20 17.26 4.79 -4.33
C ASP A 20 16.16 4.42 -5.32
N PHE A 21 15.13 3.74 -4.82
CA PHE A 21 13.90 3.43 -5.55
C PHE A 21 12.73 3.31 -4.57
N TRP A 22 11.53 3.64 -5.02
CA TRP A 22 10.32 3.33 -4.28
C TRP A 22 9.16 3.02 -5.22
N SER A 23 8.21 2.23 -4.73
CA SER A 23 6.94 2.00 -5.40
C SER A 23 5.80 2.09 -4.41
N LEU A 24 4.67 2.60 -4.90
CA LEU A 24 3.41 2.68 -4.18
C LEU A 24 2.38 1.88 -4.97
N ARG A 25 1.74 0.93 -4.31
CA ARG A 25 0.57 0.23 -4.85
C ARG A 25 -0.63 0.62 -4.00
N LEU A 26 -1.57 1.30 -4.63
CA LEU A 26 -2.87 1.65 -4.06
C LEU A 26 -3.92 0.72 -4.63
N VAL A 27 -4.76 0.16 -3.77
CA VAL A 27 -5.85 -0.74 -4.15
C VAL A 27 -7.13 -0.25 -3.51
N GLU A 28 -8.18 -0.21 -4.33
CA GLU A 28 -9.56 -0.16 -3.86
C GLU A 28 -10.25 -1.39 -4.45
N GLU A 29 -10.95 -2.14 -3.60
CA GLU A 29 -11.75 -3.28 -3.97
C GLU A 29 -13.18 -3.07 -3.47
N VAL A 30 -14.14 -3.18 -4.37
CA VAL A 30 -15.56 -3.20 -4.03
C VAL A 30 -16.06 -4.62 -4.27
N SER A 31 -16.66 -5.22 -3.25
CA SER A 31 -17.16 -6.59 -3.32
C SER A 31 -18.59 -6.68 -2.81
N ASP A 32 -19.40 -7.46 -3.54
CA ASP A 32 -20.75 -7.83 -3.15
C ASP A 32 -20.79 -9.34 -2.91
N VAL A 33 -21.28 -9.75 -1.75
CA VAL A 33 -21.36 -11.15 -1.33
C VAL A 33 -22.83 -11.56 -1.20
N PHE A 34 -23.20 -12.58 -1.98
CA PHE A 34 -24.51 -13.21 -1.98
C PHE A 34 -24.38 -14.64 -1.45
N ALA A 35 -25.20 -15.00 -0.47
CA ALA A 35 -25.15 -16.33 0.14
C ALA A 35 -26.56 -16.85 0.46
N VAL A 36 -26.72 -18.17 0.49
CA VAL A 36 -27.95 -18.86 0.89
C VAL A 36 -27.63 -19.82 2.03
N ARG A 37 -28.48 -19.86 3.06
CA ARG A 37 -28.35 -20.80 4.18
C ARG A 37 -29.67 -21.50 4.42
N LYS A 38 -29.70 -22.83 4.27
CA LYS A 38 -30.91 -23.66 4.41
C LYS A 38 -32.07 -23.16 3.52
N ASP A 39 -31.77 -22.92 2.24
CA ASP A 39 -32.73 -22.43 1.24
C ASP A 39 -33.32 -21.03 1.53
N VAL A 40 -32.71 -20.29 2.47
CA VAL A 40 -33.06 -18.90 2.76
C VAL A 40 -31.91 -18.00 2.29
N PRO A 41 -32.16 -17.04 1.37
CA PRO A 41 -31.18 -16.02 1.01
C PRO A 41 -30.75 -15.22 2.24
N LEU A 42 -29.44 -15.04 2.41
CA LEU A 42 -28.88 -14.16 3.43
C LEU A 42 -28.89 -12.70 2.92
N PRO A 43 -28.88 -11.72 3.84
CA PRO A 43 -28.73 -10.32 3.45
C PRO A 43 -27.48 -10.09 2.59
N LEU A 44 -27.58 -9.21 1.59
CA LEU A 44 -26.42 -8.74 0.82
C LEU A 44 -25.37 -8.17 1.77
N ALA A 45 -24.15 -8.65 1.67
CA ALA A 45 -22.99 -8.02 2.30
C ALA A 45 -22.18 -7.30 1.21
N ALA A 46 -22.15 -5.97 1.30
CA ALA A 46 -21.32 -5.13 0.44
C ALA A 46 -20.10 -4.64 1.25
N CYS A 47 -18.92 -4.70 0.65
CA CYS A 47 -17.66 -4.24 1.25
C CYS A 47 -16.93 -3.29 0.30
N THR A 48 -16.20 -2.34 0.89
CA THR A 48 -15.23 -1.52 0.17
C THR A 48 -13.94 -1.52 0.97
N ASP A 49 -12.93 -2.20 0.42
CA ASP A 49 -11.60 -2.30 1.01
C ASP A 49 -10.66 -1.33 0.30
N ARG A 50 -9.90 -0.58 1.09
CA ARG A 50 -8.92 0.39 0.60
C ARG A 50 -7.62 0.20 1.34
N GLY A 51 -6.52 0.23 0.59
CA GLY A 51 -5.21 0.12 1.20
C GLY A 51 -4.09 0.50 0.26
N ALA A 52 -2.97 0.87 0.85
CA ALA A 52 -1.75 1.15 0.14
C ALA A 52 -0.61 0.33 0.72
N ILE A 53 0.26 -0.16 -0.15
CA ILE A 53 1.54 -0.74 0.22
C ILE A 53 2.65 0.06 -0.43
N VAL A 54 3.62 0.44 0.39
CA VAL A 54 4.82 1.17 0.00
C VAL A 54 6.00 0.22 0.09
N SER A 55 6.80 0.16 -0.97
CA SER A 55 8.09 -0.53 -1.01
C SER A 55 9.19 0.49 -1.25
N VAL A 56 10.25 0.44 -0.45
CA VAL A 56 11.38 1.38 -0.47
C VAL A 56 12.68 0.61 -0.52
N TYR A 57 13.58 1.06 -1.39
CA TYR A 57 14.97 0.65 -1.43
C TYR A 57 15.84 1.86 -1.09
N ALA A 58 16.70 1.72 -0.09
CA ALA A 58 17.56 2.79 0.39
C ALA A 58 18.85 2.24 0.98
N ASP A 59 19.98 2.85 0.61
CA ASP A 59 21.32 2.50 1.09
C ASP A 59 21.68 1.02 0.83
N GLY A 60 21.15 0.45 -0.26
CA GLY A 60 21.30 -0.97 -0.61
C GLY A 60 20.41 -1.94 0.18
N GLY A 61 19.54 -1.43 1.08
CA GLY A 61 18.54 -2.22 1.80
C GLY A 61 17.14 -2.11 1.20
N TYR A 62 16.23 -2.95 1.72
CA TYR A 62 14.83 -3.04 1.28
C TYR A 62 13.88 -3.03 2.48
N GLY A 63 12.78 -2.29 2.35
CA GLY A 63 11.73 -2.22 3.35
C GLY A 63 10.37 -1.99 2.72
N TYR A 64 9.32 -2.44 3.41
CA TYR A 64 7.94 -2.23 2.98
C TYR A 64 7.02 -1.97 4.17
N ALA A 65 5.93 -1.27 3.91
CA ALA A 65 4.87 -1.05 4.89
C ALA A 65 3.52 -0.89 4.20
N ALA A 66 2.47 -1.43 4.83
CA ALA A 66 1.10 -1.29 4.37
C ALA A 66 0.30 -0.38 5.32
N THR A 67 -0.76 0.24 4.80
CA THR A 67 -1.72 1.04 5.55
C THR A 67 -3.12 0.93 4.94
N GLY A 68 -4.15 0.84 5.78
CA GLY A 68 -5.54 1.04 5.36
C GLY A 68 -5.97 2.51 5.37
N ASP A 69 -5.21 3.35 6.08
CA ASP A 69 -5.38 4.81 6.02
C ASP A 69 -4.69 5.34 4.75
N THR A 70 -5.50 5.65 3.74
CA THR A 70 -5.07 6.19 2.44
C THR A 70 -5.01 7.72 2.43
N SER A 71 -5.16 8.38 3.58
CA SER A 71 -4.90 9.83 3.70
C SER A 71 -3.43 10.14 3.46
N SER A 72 -3.10 11.39 3.14
CA SER A 72 -1.71 11.84 2.99
C SER A 72 -0.86 11.55 4.23
N ALA A 73 -1.45 11.63 5.43
CA ALA A 73 -0.76 11.33 6.69
C ALA A 73 -0.49 9.82 6.85
N GLY A 74 -1.48 8.97 6.56
CA GLY A 74 -1.34 7.52 6.60
C GLY A 74 -0.29 7.01 5.61
N LEU A 75 -0.28 7.58 4.41
CA LEU A 75 0.71 7.28 3.37
C LEU A 75 2.11 7.75 3.77
N ALA A 76 2.26 8.97 4.29
CA ALA A 76 3.54 9.45 4.79
C ALA A 76 4.10 8.53 5.89
N ALA A 77 3.24 8.11 6.82
CA ALA A 77 3.64 7.17 7.86
C ALA A 77 4.04 5.79 7.30
N ALA A 78 3.42 5.33 6.20
CA ALA A 78 3.82 4.11 5.52
C ALA A 78 5.19 4.26 4.83
N PHE A 79 5.44 5.39 4.16
CA PHE A 79 6.75 5.72 3.59
C PHE A 79 7.85 5.75 4.65
N ASP A 80 7.62 6.41 5.78
CA ASP A 80 8.59 6.50 6.88
C ASP A 80 8.92 5.12 7.45
N ARG A 81 7.89 4.28 7.67
CA ARG A 81 8.08 2.90 8.14
C ARG A 81 8.86 2.05 7.14
N ALA A 82 8.53 2.14 5.85
CA ALA A 82 9.22 1.40 4.80
C ALA A 82 10.69 1.83 4.68
N ALA A 83 10.97 3.12 4.75
CA ALA A 83 12.33 3.66 4.73
C ALA A 83 13.13 3.26 5.97
N ALA A 84 12.52 3.26 7.16
CA ALA A 84 13.16 2.78 8.38
C ALA A 84 13.57 1.31 8.25
N TRP A 85 12.71 0.47 7.68
CA TRP A 85 13.05 -0.92 7.39
C TRP A 85 14.16 -1.07 6.35
N ALA A 86 14.13 -0.30 5.27
CA ALA A 86 15.19 -0.32 4.24
C ALA A 86 16.57 -0.02 4.83
N ARG A 87 16.68 1.05 5.63
CA ARG A 87 17.96 1.39 6.29
C ARG A 87 18.38 0.35 7.33
N ALA A 88 17.43 -0.23 8.05
CA ALA A 88 17.72 -1.27 9.04
C ALA A 88 18.24 -2.57 8.38
N THR A 89 17.75 -2.91 7.19
CA THR A 89 18.13 -4.11 6.45
C THR A 89 19.38 -3.94 5.59
N ALA A 90 19.79 -2.70 5.28
CA ALA A 90 20.95 -2.39 4.44
C ALA A 90 22.23 -3.18 4.79
N ARG A 91 22.58 -3.27 6.09
CA ARG A 91 23.77 -4.00 6.55
C ARG A 91 23.67 -5.53 6.46
N ARG A 92 22.48 -6.05 6.14
CA ARG A 92 22.15 -7.48 6.09
C ARG A 92 21.70 -7.92 4.70
N ALA A 93 21.61 -7.00 3.75
CA ALA A 93 21.18 -7.29 2.40
C ALA A 93 22.21 -8.19 1.70
N LEU A 94 21.74 -9.29 1.10
CA LEU A 94 22.56 -10.20 0.30
C LEU A 94 22.73 -9.71 -1.15
N VAL A 95 21.84 -8.83 -1.58
CA VAL A 95 21.80 -8.24 -2.93
C VAL A 95 21.85 -6.73 -2.77
N ASP A 96 22.70 -6.07 -3.54
CA ASP A 96 22.77 -4.60 -3.57
C ASP A 96 21.68 -4.05 -4.47
N ALA A 97 20.64 -3.47 -3.87
CA ALA A 97 19.49 -2.95 -4.58
C ALA A 97 19.74 -1.62 -5.33
N ARG A 98 20.98 -1.12 -5.35
CA ARG A 98 21.39 0.07 -6.12
C ARG A 98 21.87 -0.26 -7.54
N THR A 99 22.06 -1.54 -7.85
CA THR A 99 22.60 -2.07 -9.12
C THR A 99 21.50 -2.63 -10.00
#